data_AF-A0A6I9Q3P2-F1
#
_entry.id   AF-A0A6I9Q3P2-F1
#
_cell.length_a   1.000
_cell.length_b   1.000
_cell.length_c   1.000
_cell.angle_alpha   90.00
_cell.angle_beta   90.00
_cell.angle_gamma   90.00
#
_symmetry.space_group_name_H-M   'P 1'
#
loop_
_entity.id
_entity.type
_entity.pdbx_description
1 polymer ?
#
loop_
_entity_poly.entity_id
_entity_poly.type
_entity_poly.pdbx_seq_one_letter_code
_entity_poly.pdbx_strand_id
1 'polypeptide(L)'
;MCTPANTAITQISLSHPFFPSQALGMDVQMVPGKGPTFPDPLKEPEDLQRLQPKVDVEKELGYVFKAITLTRHKIDGKVPLIGFTGAPWTLMSYMIEGGGSNTHSKAKRWLYRHPQASHMLLKMLTDVIVEYLLGQVAAGAQALQVFESHAGILGPVEFNEFSLPYLRDIARRVKEKLKETAKDIPMIVFAKDAHYGLEDLSQSHYEVVGLDWTVDPKAARTNKSTVKGPDR
;
A
#
# COMPACT_ATOMS: atom_id res chain seq x y z
N MET A 1 -26.95 -25.16 -17.00
CA MET A 1 -27.39 -23.86 -16.46
C MET A 1 -26.36 -23.42 -15.44
N CYS A 2 -25.38 -22.61 -15.84
CA CYS A 2 -24.44 -21.99 -14.90
C CYS A 2 -24.99 -20.62 -14.52
N THR A 3 -25.43 -20.46 -13.29
CA THR A 3 -25.74 -19.15 -12.71
C THR A 3 -24.43 -18.40 -12.46
N PRO A 4 -24.28 -17.15 -12.92
CA PRO A 4 -23.16 -16.31 -12.53
C PRO A 4 -23.42 -15.84 -11.09
N ALA A 5 -22.61 -16.29 -10.14
CA ALA A 5 -22.56 -15.70 -8.82
C ALA A 5 -21.91 -14.31 -8.94
N ASN A 6 -22.74 -13.27 -8.96
CA ASN A 6 -22.31 -11.88 -8.75
C ASN A 6 -21.83 -11.75 -7.29
N THR A 7 -20.59 -12.16 -7.02
CA THR A 7 -19.95 -11.89 -5.74
C THR A 7 -19.51 -10.43 -5.74
N ALA A 8 -20.39 -9.54 -5.30
CA ALA A 8 -20.05 -8.14 -5.09
C ALA A 8 -18.95 -8.03 -4.02
N ILE A 9 -17.71 -7.80 -4.43
CA ILE A 9 -16.62 -7.49 -3.49
C ILE A 9 -16.91 -6.08 -2.96
N THR A 10 -17.30 -5.99 -1.69
CA THR A 10 -17.50 -4.68 -1.05
C THR A 10 -16.20 -4.29 -0.36
N GLN A 11 -15.43 -3.38 -0.96
CA GLN A 11 -14.35 -2.70 -0.25
C GLN A 11 -14.97 -1.70 0.73
N ILE A 12 -15.24 -2.14 1.95
CA ILE A 12 -15.74 -1.24 2.99
C ILE A 12 -14.55 -0.42 3.52
N SER A 13 -14.46 0.83 3.09
CA SER A 13 -13.38 1.75 3.47
C SER A 13 -13.59 2.31 4.89
N LEU A 14 -13.16 1.55 5.90
CA LEU A 14 -13.13 1.98 7.31
C LEU A 14 -11.72 2.30 7.81
N SER A 15 -10.72 1.93 7.03
CA SER A 15 -9.34 2.35 7.20
C SER A 15 -9.01 3.50 6.24
N HIS A 16 -7.94 4.23 6.54
CA HIS A 16 -7.45 5.31 5.70
C HIS A 16 -6.01 5.02 5.28
N PRO A 17 -5.61 5.27 4.02
CA PRO A 17 -4.31 4.83 3.53
C PRO A 17 -3.15 5.53 4.27
N PHE A 18 -3.39 6.71 4.88
CA PHE A 18 -2.37 7.53 5.57
C PHE A 18 -2.12 7.17 7.04
N PHE A 19 -2.83 6.18 7.59
CA PHE A 19 -2.62 5.79 8.98
C PHE A 19 -1.17 5.36 9.32
N PRO A 20 -0.38 4.73 8.43
CA PRO A 20 1.04 4.50 8.69
C PRO A 20 1.84 5.80 8.88
N SER A 21 1.54 6.86 8.11
CA SER A 21 2.18 8.18 8.29
C SER A 21 1.77 8.83 9.61
N GLN A 22 0.51 8.66 10.02
CA GLN A 22 0.03 9.14 11.32
C GLN A 22 0.72 8.42 12.48
N ALA A 23 0.86 7.10 12.37
CA ALA A 23 1.51 6.29 13.39
C ALA A 23 3.02 6.61 13.53
N LEU A 24 3.67 7.10 12.46
CA LEU A 24 5.03 7.66 12.52
C LEU A 24 5.11 9.04 13.21
N GLY A 25 3.98 9.62 13.62
CA GLY A 25 3.91 10.88 14.36
C GLY A 25 3.59 12.11 13.52
N MET A 26 3.14 11.96 12.26
CA MET A 26 2.70 13.10 11.46
C MET A 26 1.20 13.36 11.62
N ASP A 27 0.80 14.63 11.75
CA ASP A 27 -0.61 15.00 11.73
C ASP A 27 -1.17 14.98 10.30
N VAL A 28 -2.36 14.38 10.14
CA VAL A 28 -3.05 14.28 8.85
C VAL A 28 -4.46 14.82 9.01
N GLN A 29 -4.77 15.87 8.25
CA GLN A 29 -6.05 16.55 8.29
C GLN A 29 -6.82 16.33 6.99
N MET A 30 -8.10 15.99 7.11
CA MET A 30 -8.99 15.84 5.96
C MET A 30 -9.70 17.17 5.73
N VAL A 31 -9.15 17.97 4.83
CA VAL A 31 -9.69 19.31 4.54
C VAL A 31 -10.74 19.19 3.42
N PRO A 32 -11.99 19.63 3.64
CA PRO A 32 -13.05 19.59 2.63
C PRO A 32 -12.61 20.25 1.32
N GLY A 33 -12.78 19.53 0.20
CA GLY A 33 -12.41 20.02 -1.13
C GLY A 33 -10.92 20.01 -1.46
N LYS A 34 -10.02 19.72 -0.50
CA LYS A 34 -8.57 19.60 -0.74
C LYS A 34 -8.03 18.19 -0.54
N GLY A 35 -8.73 17.37 0.25
CA GLY A 35 -8.31 16.01 0.57
C GLY A 35 -7.30 15.97 1.73
N PRO A 36 -6.47 14.91 1.80
CA PRO A 36 -5.50 14.74 2.89
C PRO A 36 -4.44 15.84 2.84
N THR A 37 -4.25 16.51 3.98
CA THR A 37 -3.31 17.62 4.15
C THR A 37 -2.43 17.35 5.37
N PHE A 38 -1.13 17.54 5.22
CA PHE A 38 -0.16 17.47 6.31
C PHE A 38 0.25 18.91 6.63
N PRO A 39 -0.19 19.48 7.78
CA PRO A 39 0.09 20.87 8.13
C PRO A 39 1.58 21.18 8.25
N ASP A 40 2.35 20.19 8.69
CA ASP A 40 3.80 20.27 8.86
C ASP A 40 4.49 19.14 8.07
N PRO A 41 4.68 19.30 6.74
CA PRO A 41 5.32 18.30 5.88
C PRO A 41 6.83 18.20 6.12
N LEU A 42 7.42 17.07 5.73
CA LEU A 42 8.88 16.88 5.70
C LEU A 42 9.48 17.72 4.57
N LYS A 43 10.44 18.58 4.90
CA LYS A 43 11.10 19.49 3.95
C LYS A 43 12.51 19.00 3.64
N GLU A 44 13.27 18.66 4.69
CA GLU A 44 14.68 18.26 4.60
C GLU A 44 14.94 16.93 5.36
N PRO A 45 16.02 16.20 5.06
CA PRO A 45 16.34 14.93 5.71
C PRO A 45 16.39 14.99 7.24
N GLU A 46 16.75 16.13 7.82
CA GLU A 46 16.81 16.33 9.26
C GLU A 46 15.44 16.20 9.93
N ASP A 47 14.36 16.49 9.19
CA ASP A 47 12.99 16.36 9.70
C ASP A 47 12.63 14.89 10.01
N LEU A 48 13.38 13.91 9.50
CA LEU A 48 13.17 12.50 9.85
C LEU A 48 13.40 12.22 11.34
N GLN A 49 14.16 13.07 12.05
CA GLN A 49 14.44 12.91 13.48
C GLN A 49 13.20 13.09 14.36
N ARG A 50 12.17 13.77 13.87
CA ARG A 50 10.90 13.94 14.61
C ARG A 50 9.94 12.77 14.45
N LEU A 51 10.23 11.85 13.51
CA LEU A 51 9.41 10.65 13.30
C LEU A 51 9.72 9.60 14.36
N GLN A 52 8.73 8.78 14.70
CA GLN A 52 8.91 7.70 15.65
C GLN A 52 9.62 6.51 14.98
N PRO A 53 10.85 6.14 15.41
CA PRO A 53 11.60 5.04 14.78
C PRO A 53 11.04 3.66 15.11
N LYS A 54 10.25 3.54 16.19
CA LYS A 54 9.54 2.32 16.59
C LYS A 54 8.11 2.71 16.96
N VAL A 55 7.17 2.19 16.20
CA VAL A 55 5.74 2.46 16.37
C VAL A 55 5.08 1.22 16.97
N ASP A 56 4.36 1.40 18.07
CA ASP A 56 3.41 0.39 18.54
C ASP A 56 2.10 0.57 17.78
N VAL A 57 1.97 -0.19 16.68
CA VAL A 57 0.83 -0.07 15.76
C VAL A 57 -0.50 -0.40 16.43
N GLU A 58 -0.52 -1.33 17.38
CA GLU A 58 -1.75 -1.68 18.11
C GLU A 58 -2.19 -0.51 19.00
N LYS A 59 -1.24 0.13 19.67
CA LYS A 59 -1.53 1.30 20.51
C LYS A 59 -2.04 2.49 19.68
N GLU A 60 -1.38 2.80 18.57
CA GLU A 60 -1.70 3.97 17.75
C GLU A 60 -2.95 3.74 16.87
N LEU A 61 -3.12 2.54 16.31
CA LEU A 61 -4.15 2.24 15.30
C LEU A 61 -5.19 1.19 15.75
N GLY A 62 -5.20 0.78 17.02
CA GLY A 62 -6.12 -0.25 17.52
C GLY A 62 -7.61 0.09 17.36
N TYR A 63 -7.96 1.38 17.25
CA TYR A 63 -9.34 1.78 16.92
C TYR A 63 -9.75 1.33 15.50
N VAL A 64 -8.81 1.30 14.55
CA VAL A 64 -9.04 0.79 13.18
C VAL A 64 -9.31 -0.70 13.21
N PHE A 65 -8.51 -1.45 14.00
CA PHE A 65 -8.69 -2.89 14.15
C PHE A 65 -10.04 -3.23 14.78
N LYS A 66 -10.48 -2.50 15.80
CA LYS A 66 -11.83 -2.62 16.36
C LYS A 66 -12.93 -2.39 15.31
N ALA A 67 -12.76 -1.39 14.44
CA ALA A 67 -13.70 -1.12 13.36
C ALA A 67 -13.76 -2.25 12.31
N ILE A 68 -12.61 -2.84 11.98
CA ILE A 68 -12.51 -4.02 11.10
C ILE A 68 -13.23 -5.21 11.73
N THR A 69 -12.98 -5.50 13.01
CA THR A 69 -13.64 -6.60 13.73
C THR A 69 -15.16 -6.41 13.78
N LEU A 70 -15.63 -5.22 14.17
CA LEU A 70 -17.06 -4.91 14.20
C LEU A 70 -17.71 -5.10 12.82
N THR A 71 -17.03 -4.64 11.78
CA THR A 71 -17.51 -4.75 10.40
C THR A 71 -17.53 -6.18 9.93
N ARG A 72 -16.51 -6.97 10.27
CA ARG A 72 -16.49 -8.38 9.93
C ARG A 72 -17.65 -9.14 10.56
N HIS A 73 -17.99 -8.84 11.81
CA HIS A 73 -19.18 -9.39 12.46
C HIS A 73 -20.49 -8.92 11.78
N LYS A 74 -20.60 -7.63 11.45
CA LYS A 74 -21.81 -7.08 10.81
C LYS A 74 -22.05 -7.57 9.37
N ILE A 75 -21.00 -7.85 8.61
CA ILE A 75 -21.11 -8.42 7.26
C ILE A 75 -21.68 -9.84 7.33
N ASP A 76 -21.51 -10.55 8.45
CA ASP A 76 -22.07 -11.89 8.69
C ASP A 76 -21.74 -12.87 7.55
N GLY A 77 -20.48 -12.86 7.11
CA GLY A 77 -19.98 -13.76 6.08
C GLY A 77 -20.52 -13.54 4.66
N LYS A 78 -21.36 -12.52 4.41
CA LYS A 78 -21.96 -12.26 3.10
C LYS A 78 -20.94 -12.05 1.98
N VAL A 79 -19.86 -11.33 2.29
CA VAL A 79 -18.78 -10.98 1.35
C VAL A 79 -17.44 -10.91 2.09
N PRO A 80 -16.29 -11.11 1.41
CA PRO A 80 -14.99 -10.95 2.05
C PRO A 80 -14.72 -9.48 2.39
N LEU A 81 -14.08 -9.24 3.54
CA LEU A 81 -13.60 -7.91 3.93
C LEU A 81 -12.15 -7.70 3.48
N ILE A 82 -11.90 -6.66 2.70
CA ILE A 82 -10.56 -6.30 2.22
C ILE A 82 -9.95 -5.23 3.14
N GLY A 83 -8.83 -5.55 3.78
CA GLY A 83 -7.97 -4.57 4.45
C GLY A 83 -7.05 -3.89 3.46
N PHE A 84 -6.60 -2.66 3.74
CA PHE A 84 -5.74 -1.94 2.80
C PHE A 84 -4.84 -0.89 3.44
N THR A 85 -3.88 -0.41 2.65
CA THR A 85 -2.93 0.64 3.01
C THR A 85 -2.42 1.39 1.76
N GLY A 86 -1.90 2.60 1.95
CA GLY A 86 -1.04 3.23 0.95
C GLY A 86 0.33 2.55 0.88
N ALA A 87 0.94 2.56 -0.30
CA ALA A 87 2.30 2.08 -0.51
C ALA A 87 3.36 3.09 -0.01
N PRO A 88 4.59 2.65 0.28
CA PRO A 88 5.64 3.51 0.83
C PRO A 88 5.92 4.77 0.00
N TRP A 89 6.06 4.66 -1.32
CA TRP A 89 6.34 5.84 -2.16
C TRP A 89 5.16 6.82 -2.17
N THR A 90 3.93 6.33 -2.36
CA THR A 90 2.72 7.14 -2.29
C THR A 90 2.64 7.90 -0.97
N LEU A 91 2.86 7.23 0.17
CA LEU A 91 2.83 7.85 1.49
C LEU A 91 3.96 8.85 1.71
N MET A 92 5.19 8.49 1.35
CA MET A 92 6.35 9.39 1.39
C MET A 92 6.06 10.67 0.61
N SER A 93 5.45 10.54 -0.58
CA SER A 93 5.13 11.70 -1.38
C SER A 93 4.13 12.64 -0.70
N TYR A 94 3.11 12.11 -0.02
CA TYR A 94 2.18 12.96 0.74
C TYR A 94 2.87 13.66 1.92
N MET A 95 3.71 12.91 2.65
CA MET A 95 4.45 13.42 3.82
C MET A 95 5.38 14.58 3.45
N ILE A 96 5.96 14.57 2.24
CA ILE A 96 6.87 15.62 1.75
C ILE A 96 6.12 16.75 1.04
N GLU A 97 5.11 16.44 0.23
CA GLU A 97 4.38 17.46 -0.52
C GLU A 97 3.50 18.32 0.39
N GLY A 98 2.96 17.72 1.46
CA GLY A 98 1.98 18.34 2.36
C GLY A 98 0.52 18.04 1.98
N GLY A 99 0.29 17.24 0.95
CA GLY A 99 -1.03 16.94 0.40
C GLY A 99 -0.94 16.43 -1.03
N GLY A 100 -2.06 16.49 -1.76
CA GLY A 100 -2.08 16.17 -3.19
C GLY A 100 -1.20 17.13 -3.99
N SER A 101 -0.46 16.59 -4.96
CA SER A 101 0.41 17.34 -5.86
C SER A 101 0.24 16.81 -7.28
N ASN A 102 0.29 17.67 -8.30
CA ASN A 102 0.22 17.21 -9.69
C ASN A 102 1.60 16.82 -10.23
N THR A 103 2.67 17.41 -9.68
CA THR A 103 4.05 17.23 -10.17
C THR A 103 4.93 16.43 -9.24
N HIS A 104 4.58 16.37 -7.95
CA HIS A 104 5.36 15.73 -6.89
C HIS A 104 6.83 16.19 -6.88
N SER A 105 7.06 17.45 -7.26
CA SER A 105 8.41 17.99 -7.48
C SER A 105 9.29 17.99 -6.24
N LYS A 106 8.72 18.14 -5.03
CA LYS A 106 9.47 18.09 -3.77
C LYS A 106 9.84 16.64 -3.45
N ALA A 107 8.88 15.72 -3.59
CA ALA A 107 9.12 14.30 -3.36
C ALA A 107 10.16 13.73 -4.35
N LYS A 108 10.08 14.07 -5.64
CA LYS A 108 11.08 13.67 -6.63
C LYS A 108 12.45 14.28 -6.34
N ARG A 109 12.51 15.55 -5.90
CA ARG A 109 13.77 16.18 -5.49
C ARG A 109 14.46 15.39 -4.39
N TRP A 110 13.71 14.86 -3.42
CA TRP A 110 14.26 13.99 -2.38
C TRP A 110 14.94 12.75 -2.95
N LEU A 111 14.33 12.07 -3.92
CA LEU A 111 14.92 10.89 -4.55
C LEU A 111 16.28 11.21 -5.18
N TYR A 112 16.40 12.34 -5.88
CA TYR A 112 17.64 12.72 -6.56
C TYR A 112 18.71 13.33 -5.64
N ARG A 113 18.31 14.18 -4.68
CA ARG A 113 19.27 14.92 -3.84
C ARG A 113 19.61 14.21 -2.54
N HIS A 114 18.69 13.40 -2.03
CA HIS A 114 18.80 12.74 -0.73
C HIS A 114 18.36 11.27 -0.83
N PRO A 115 19.00 10.45 -1.70
CA PRO A 115 18.58 9.05 -1.92
C PRO A 115 18.67 8.22 -0.63
N GLN A 116 19.70 8.43 0.19
CA GLN A 116 19.86 7.72 1.46
C GLN A 116 18.70 8.03 2.43
N ALA A 117 18.35 9.31 2.61
CA ALA A 117 17.24 9.72 3.46
C ALA A 117 15.89 9.23 2.92
N SER A 118 15.73 9.23 1.59
CA SER A 118 14.57 8.66 0.92
C SER A 118 14.41 7.18 1.24
N HIS A 119 15.48 6.40 1.11
CA HIS A 119 15.45 4.98 1.46
C HIS A 119 15.17 4.73 2.95
N MET A 120 15.69 5.58 3.84
CA MET A 120 15.38 5.51 5.27
C MET A 120 13.89 5.72 5.53
N LEU A 121 13.27 6.73 4.93
CA LEU A 121 11.85 7.01 5.09
C LEU A 121 10.96 5.89 4.51
N LEU A 122 11.28 5.41 3.31
CA LEU A 122 10.58 4.30 2.67
C LEU A 122 10.66 3.02 3.51
N LYS A 123 11.81 2.76 4.15
CA LYS A 123 11.98 1.63 5.06
C LYS A 123 11.13 1.78 6.33
N MET A 124 11.15 2.96 6.96
CA MET A 124 10.30 3.24 8.14
C MET A 124 8.82 3.03 7.83
N LEU A 125 8.35 3.53 6.69
CA LEU A 125 6.98 3.32 6.23
C LEU A 125 6.69 1.83 6.00
N THR A 126 7.61 1.11 5.36
CA THR A 126 7.48 -0.33 5.10
C THR A 126 7.34 -1.13 6.41
N ASP A 127 8.14 -0.81 7.42
CA ASP A 127 8.10 -1.48 8.72
C ASP A 127 6.74 -1.30 9.40
N VAL A 128 6.19 -0.08 9.40
CA VAL A 128 4.85 0.22 9.95
C VAL A 128 3.75 -0.46 9.14
N ILE A 129 3.85 -0.43 7.81
CA ILE A 129 2.85 -1.03 6.91
C ILE A 129 2.74 -2.54 7.14
N VAL A 130 3.85 -3.25 7.32
CA VAL A 130 3.84 -4.70 7.56
C VAL A 130 3.06 -5.03 8.83
N GLU A 131 3.38 -4.38 9.95
CA GLU A 131 2.67 -4.60 11.22
C GLU A 131 1.19 -4.19 11.12
N TYR A 132 0.91 -3.08 10.43
CA TYR A 132 -0.46 -2.62 10.22
C TYR A 132 -1.30 -3.61 9.40
N LEU A 133 -0.77 -4.16 8.31
CA LEU A 133 -1.47 -5.16 7.49
C LEU A 133 -1.72 -6.45 8.28
N LEU A 134 -0.76 -6.89 9.10
CA LEU A 134 -0.93 -8.06 9.97
C LEU A 134 -1.99 -7.82 11.03
N GLY A 135 -2.02 -6.63 11.63
CA GLY A 135 -3.09 -6.21 12.55
C GLY A 135 -4.46 -6.23 11.89
N GLN A 136 -4.58 -5.79 10.62
CA GLN A 136 -5.85 -5.88 9.87
C GLN A 136 -6.28 -7.34 9.67
N VAL A 137 -5.36 -8.26 9.38
CA VAL A 137 -5.67 -9.71 9.26
C VAL A 137 -6.08 -10.31 10.60
N ALA A 138 -5.40 -9.94 11.69
CA ALA A 138 -5.76 -10.36 13.04
C ALA A 138 -7.18 -9.87 13.41
N ALA A 139 -7.53 -8.64 13.00
CA ALA A 139 -8.82 -8.02 13.22
C ALA A 139 -9.96 -8.60 12.35
N GLY A 140 -9.65 -9.35 11.28
CA GLY A 140 -10.64 -10.08 10.49
C GLY A 140 -10.66 -9.78 8.99
N ALA A 141 -9.69 -9.04 8.45
CA ALA A 141 -9.52 -8.88 7.00
C ALA A 141 -9.20 -10.24 6.32
N GLN A 142 -9.77 -10.47 5.14
CA GLN A 142 -9.68 -11.71 4.36
C GLN A 142 -8.87 -11.56 3.08
N ALA A 143 -8.57 -10.34 2.68
CA ALA A 143 -7.64 -10.00 1.63
C ALA A 143 -6.98 -8.68 2.00
N LEU A 144 -5.80 -8.41 1.43
CA LEU A 144 -5.06 -7.18 1.67
C LEU A 144 -4.76 -6.47 0.36
N GLN A 145 -4.87 -5.16 0.33
CA GLN A 145 -4.54 -4.34 -0.84
C GLN A 145 -3.55 -3.22 -0.50
N VAL A 146 -2.50 -3.10 -1.32
CA VAL A 146 -1.51 -2.02 -1.23
C VAL A 146 -1.69 -1.09 -2.43
N PHE A 147 -1.96 0.18 -2.15
CA PHE A 147 -2.21 1.21 -3.15
C PHE A 147 -0.96 2.05 -3.42
N GLU A 148 -0.30 1.82 -4.55
CA GLU A 148 0.75 2.68 -5.10
C GLU A 148 0.12 3.67 -6.09
N SER A 149 -0.68 4.59 -5.55
CA SER A 149 -1.49 5.53 -6.34
C SER A 149 -0.66 6.58 -7.08
N HIS A 150 0.59 6.81 -6.66
CA HIS A 150 1.51 7.77 -7.30
C HIS A 150 2.60 7.10 -8.14
N ALA A 151 2.39 5.84 -8.58
CA ALA A 151 3.42 5.11 -9.30
C ALA A 151 3.85 5.82 -10.60
N GLY A 152 2.91 6.22 -11.47
CA GLY A 152 3.23 6.87 -12.75
C GLY A 152 3.87 8.26 -12.70
N ILE A 153 4.12 8.80 -11.50
CA ILE A 153 4.95 9.99 -11.30
C ILE A 153 6.45 9.66 -11.48
N LEU A 154 6.81 8.41 -11.24
CA LEU A 154 8.15 7.87 -11.40
C LEU A 154 8.37 7.35 -12.81
N GLY A 155 9.61 7.42 -13.28
CA GLY A 155 10.04 6.62 -14.43
C GLY A 155 10.35 5.18 -14.01
N PRO A 156 10.65 4.29 -14.96
CA PRO A 156 11.00 2.90 -14.65
C PRO A 156 12.21 2.77 -13.71
N VAL A 157 13.21 3.65 -13.87
CA VAL A 157 14.43 3.64 -13.03
C VAL A 157 14.08 3.98 -11.59
N GLU A 158 13.40 5.10 -11.35
CA GLU A 158 13.06 5.51 -9.99
C GLU A 158 12.03 4.57 -9.36
N PHE A 159 11.10 4.00 -10.14
CA PHE A 159 10.16 3.01 -9.63
C PHE A 159 10.86 1.74 -9.13
N ASN A 160 11.83 1.24 -9.90
CA ASN A 160 12.60 0.05 -9.56
C ASN A 160 13.55 0.27 -8.37
N GLU A 161 13.95 1.51 -8.08
CA GLU A 161 14.80 1.85 -6.93
C GLU A 161 13.99 2.21 -5.68
N PHE A 162 12.94 3.02 -5.81
CA PHE A 162 12.27 3.67 -4.67
C PHE A 162 10.85 3.19 -4.37
N SER A 163 10.23 2.36 -5.22
CA SER A 163 8.88 1.83 -4.97
C SER A 163 8.86 0.30 -4.95
N LEU A 164 9.26 -0.34 -6.05
CA LEU A 164 9.18 -1.78 -6.24
C LEU A 164 9.87 -2.62 -5.15
N PRO A 165 11.08 -2.29 -4.67
CA PRO A 165 11.74 -3.08 -3.63
C PRO A 165 10.93 -3.14 -2.34
N TYR A 166 10.26 -2.04 -2.00
CA TYR A 166 9.46 -1.94 -0.78
C TYR A 166 8.10 -2.64 -0.93
N LEU A 167 7.48 -2.58 -2.10
CA LEU A 167 6.29 -3.38 -2.40
C LEU A 167 6.60 -4.89 -2.25
N ARG A 168 7.73 -5.34 -2.83
CA ARG A 168 8.20 -6.73 -2.68
C ARG A 168 8.46 -7.10 -1.23
N ASP A 169 9.10 -6.20 -0.46
CA ASP A 169 9.39 -6.44 0.96
C ASP A 169 8.12 -6.58 1.81
N ILE A 170 7.11 -5.73 1.57
CA ILE A 170 5.80 -5.81 2.24
C ILE A 170 5.16 -7.18 2.00
N ALA A 171 4.99 -7.57 0.73
CA ALA A 171 4.34 -8.84 0.40
C ALA A 171 5.09 -10.04 0.99
N ARG A 172 6.43 -10.03 0.88
CA ARG A 172 7.29 -11.10 1.43
C ARG A 172 7.13 -11.23 2.95
N ARG A 173 7.31 -10.14 3.70
CA ARG A 173 7.28 -10.14 5.17
C ARG A 173 5.90 -10.46 5.74
N VAL A 174 4.84 -9.91 5.14
CA VAL A 174 3.47 -10.22 5.55
C VAL A 174 3.19 -11.71 5.35
N LYS A 175 3.54 -12.28 4.20
CA LYS A 175 3.34 -13.70 3.93
C LYS A 175 4.16 -14.62 4.82
N GLU A 176 5.42 -14.28 5.07
CA GLU A 176 6.27 -15.03 6.01
C GLU A 176 5.62 -15.12 7.39
N LYS A 177 5.15 -14.00 7.94
CA LYS A 177 4.45 -13.98 9.23
C LYS A 177 3.08 -14.68 9.19
N LEU A 178 2.34 -14.59 8.09
CA LEU A 178 1.04 -15.27 7.97
C LEU A 178 1.16 -16.79 7.86
N LYS A 179 2.26 -17.31 7.29
CA LYS A 179 2.54 -18.75 7.27
C LYS A 179 2.57 -19.35 8.67
N GLU A 180 3.10 -18.62 9.66
CA GLU A 180 3.12 -19.04 11.07
C GLU A 180 1.71 -19.22 11.65
N THR A 181 0.72 -18.50 11.10
CA THR A 181 -0.68 -18.55 11.53
C THR A 181 -1.56 -19.48 10.70
N ALA A 182 -0.99 -20.19 9.71
CA ALA A 182 -1.70 -21.03 8.73
C ALA A 182 -2.88 -20.33 8.01
N LYS A 183 -2.84 -18.98 7.91
CA LYS A 183 -3.83 -18.20 7.16
C LYS A 183 -3.32 -17.94 5.75
N ASP A 184 -4.12 -18.35 4.76
CA ASP A 184 -3.89 -17.96 3.37
C ASP A 184 -4.69 -16.68 3.07
N ILE A 185 -3.98 -15.55 2.97
CA ILE A 185 -4.58 -14.23 2.73
C ILE A 185 -4.04 -13.69 1.39
N PRO A 186 -4.89 -13.56 0.35
CA PRO A 186 -4.47 -13.01 -0.92
C PRO A 186 -4.07 -11.54 -0.77
N MET A 187 -2.97 -11.17 -1.41
CA MET A 187 -2.49 -9.80 -1.47
C MET A 187 -2.65 -9.22 -2.88
N ILE A 188 -3.10 -7.97 -2.92
CA ILE A 188 -3.35 -7.18 -4.14
C ILE A 188 -2.40 -6.00 -4.15
N VAL A 189 -1.70 -5.78 -5.25
CA VAL A 189 -0.96 -4.54 -5.51
C VAL A 189 -1.66 -3.76 -6.61
N PHE A 190 -1.89 -2.48 -6.39
CA PHE A 190 -2.44 -1.57 -7.41
C PHE A 190 -1.49 -0.40 -7.59
N ALA A 191 -0.79 -0.37 -8.73
CA ALA A 191 0.12 0.70 -9.10
C ALA A 191 -0.48 1.51 -10.24
N LYS A 192 -0.99 2.70 -9.94
CA LYS A 192 -1.70 3.54 -10.92
C LYS A 192 -0.72 4.16 -11.91
N ASP A 193 -1.04 4.09 -13.20
CA ASP A 193 -0.29 4.64 -14.33
C ASP A 193 1.10 3.99 -14.54
N ALA A 194 1.42 2.90 -13.82
CA ALA A 194 2.69 2.17 -13.90
C ALA A 194 2.68 1.02 -14.91
N HIS A 195 2.22 1.31 -16.13
CA HIS A 195 2.21 0.36 -17.25
C HIS A 195 3.59 -0.28 -17.52
N TYR A 196 4.67 0.47 -17.30
CA TYR A 196 6.06 0.01 -17.45
C TYR A 196 6.48 -1.04 -16.39
N GLY A 197 5.79 -1.12 -15.25
CA GLY A 197 6.16 -1.98 -14.12
C GLY A 197 5.35 -3.28 -14.03
N LEU A 198 4.45 -3.56 -14.97
CA LEU A 198 3.51 -4.69 -14.87
C LEU A 198 4.19 -6.06 -14.79
N GLU A 199 5.27 -6.27 -15.57
CA GLU A 199 6.03 -7.53 -15.53
C GLU A 199 6.68 -7.72 -14.17
N ASP A 200 7.38 -6.70 -13.68
CA ASP A 200 8.03 -6.67 -12.37
C ASP A 200 7.06 -6.87 -11.20
N LEU A 201 5.87 -6.25 -11.28
CA LEU A 201 4.79 -6.40 -10.32
C LEU A 201 4.19 -7.81 -10.37
N SER A 202 4.12 -8.46 -11.53
CA SER A 202 3.66 -9.85 -11.62
C SER A 202 4.59 -10.84 -10.91
N GLN A 203 5.84 -10.45 -10.67
CA GLN A 203 6.86 -11.21 -9.93
C GLN A 203 7.02 -10.73 -8.48
N SER A 204 6.21 -9.78 -8.01
CA SER A 204 6.40 -9.10 -6.71
C SER A 204 5.78 -9.81 -5.49
N HIS A 205 5.53 -11.12 -5.62
CA HIS A 205 4.84 -11.95 -4.62
C HIS A 205 3.39 -11.58 -4.32
N TYR A 206 2.73 -10.70 -5.07
CA TYR A 206 1.28 -10.47 -4.93
C TYR A 206 0.48 -11.45 -5.79
N GLU A 207 -0.65 -11.96 -5.29
CA GLU A 207 -1.57 -12.82 -6.05
C GLU A 207 -2.25 -12.04 -7.18
N VAL A 208 -2.54 -10.77 -6.94
CA VAL A 208 -3.32 -9.92 -7.85
C VAL A 208 -2.59 -8.63 -8.13
N VAL A 209 -2.45 -8.30 -9.42
CA VAL A 209 -2.02 -6.98 -9.89
C VAL A 209 -3.26 -6.26 -10.41
N GLY A 210 -3.65 -5.17 -9.75
CA GLY A 210 -4.71 -4.29 -10.20
C GLY A 210 -4.22 -3.36 -11.31
N LEU A 211 -5.10 -3.05 -12.25
CA LEU A 211 -4.81 -2.25 -13.44
C LEU A 211 -5.68 -1.00 -13.47
N ASP A 212 -5.13 0.13 -13.91
CA ASP A 212 -5.94 1.28 -14.29
C ASP A 212 -6.53 1.13 -15.71
N TRP A 213 -7.42 2.04 -16.09
CA TRP A 213 -8.18 1.95 -17.33
C TRP A 213 -7.35 2.26 -18.59
N THR A 214 -6.11 2.75 -18.45
CA THR A 214 -5.26 3.12 -19.59
C THR A 214 -4.57 1.91 -20.22
N VAL A 215 -4.55 0.78 -19.51
CA VAL A 215 -3.94 -0.47 -19.95
C VAL A 215 -5.00 -1.39 -20.55
N ASP A 216 -4.80 -1.79 -21.81
CA ASP A 216 -5.65 -2.80 -22.44
C ASP A 216 -5.54 -4.16 -21.70
N PRO A 217 -6.66 -4.81 -21.32
CA PRO A 217 -6.62 -6.08 -20.58
C PRO A 217 -5.91 -7.23 -21.32
N LYS A 218 -5.94 -7.26 -22.66
CA LYS A 218 -5.22 -8.29 -23.43
C LYS A 218 -3.73 -8.01 -23.40
N ALA A 219 -3.32 -6.75 -23.59
CA ALA A 219 -1.92 -6.35 -23.47
C ALA A 219 -1.35 -6.64 -22.07
N ALA A 220 -2.12 -6.37 -21.01
CA ALA A 220 -1.73 -6.69 -19.64
C ALA A 220 -1.54 -8.20 -19.41
N ARG A 221 -2.32 -9.04 -20.11
CA ARG A 221 -2.18 -10.50 -20.03
C ARG A 221 -0.95 -11.01 -20.79
N THR A 222 -0.64 -10.43 -21.95
CA THR A 222 0.48 -10.85 -22.81
C THR A 222 1.84 -10.38 -22.31
N ASN A 223 1.90 -9.26 -21.56
CA ASN A 223 3.12 -8.81 -20.87
C ASN A 223 3.59 -9.78 -19.77
N LYS A 224 2.89 -10.90 -19.54
CA LYS A 224 3.41 -12.04 -18.80
C LYS A 224 4.25 -12.91 -19.72
N SER A 225 5.51 -12.57 -19.90
CA SER A 225 6.50 -13.49 -20.46
C SER A 225 6.63 -14.71 -19.51
N THR A 226 5.86 -15.77 -19.76
CA THR A 226 6.04 -17.13 -19.23
C THR A 226 6.16 -17.31 -17.71
N VAL A 227 5.03 -17.38 -17.00
CA VAL A 227 4.94 -18.14 -15.74
C VAL A 227 4.38 -19.52 -16.06
N LYS A 228 5.27 -20.50 -16.30
CA LYS A 228 4.90 -21.91 -16.07
C LYS A 228 4.81 -22.10 -14.57
N GLY A 229 3.60 -22.17 -14.03
CA GLY A 229 3.42 -22.81 -12.71
C GLY A 229 3.88 -24.27 -12.80
N PRO A 230 4.38 -24.87 -11.71
CA PRO A 230 4.65 -26.30 -11.72
C PRO A 230 3.32 -27.04 -11.90
N ASP A 231 3.25 -27.91 -12.91
CA ASP A 231 2.15 -28.87 -13.06
C ASP A 231 1.99 -29.65 -11.74
N ARG A 232 0.81 -29.52 -11.13
CA ARG A 232 0.26 -30.46 -10.15
C ARG A 232 -1.21 -30.62 -10.41
#